data_AF-A0A654KJ85-F1
#
_entry.id   AF-A0A654KJ85-F1
#
_cell.length_a   1.000
_cell.length_b   1.000
_cell.length_c   1.000
_cell.angle_alpha   90.00
_cell.angle_beta   90.00
_cell.angle_gamma   90.00
#
_symmetry.space_group_name_H-M   'P 1'
#
loop_
_entity.id
_entity.type
_entity.pdbx_description
1 polymer ?
#
loop_
_entity_poly.entity_id
_entity_poly.type
_entity_poly.pdbx_seq_one_letter_code
_entity_poly.pdbx_strand_id
1 'polypeptide(L)'
;MANKIKQADWMQFEIDCTDYLNKTYGKFFDHKGGGNSYLSDIECKKPGHNFFIECKMPKAQSGQFVLKPDFATKSFAFSTKEPSAGIWAQAIQKYLSDEKVFDKVVNGKEDVNQFIPTLVLIQWVKKAMIQKRVKYVISARVNAKYTGDFKVLLIPVEQIQNYFDISASYRFKYNGSSELSASDRSASMLGIIQSNFGGSNLRWEVDGSLKSDSALRLSGNNSTSFGATNQSRGFSIREIAHNTYKVNKLSNSGSMTLAFSITQRPTILETMIDQNIAKFESIEGFTKSKKINKDEEKVPLLERDPKDPFGYLKKFASRSDKNAMSLKKEILNQA
;
A
#
# COMPACT_ATOMS: atom_id res chain seq x y z
N MET A 1 -7.35 13.93 -27.64
CA MET A 1 -6.77 13.98 -26.29
C MET A 1 -6.61 12.55 -25.80
N ALA A 2 -5.40 12.10 -25.52
CA ALA A 2 -5.16 10.75 -25.00
C ALA A 2 -5.60 10.71 -23.53
N ASN A 3 -6.74 10.07 -23.26
CA ASN A 3 -7.20 9.83 -21.90
C ASN A 3 -6.24 8.85 -21.21
N LYS A 4 -5.38 9.39 -20.33
CA LYS A 4 -4.40 8.63 -19.55
C LYS A 4 -5.12 7.66 -18.61
N ILE A 5 -4.66 6.41 -18.62
CA ILE A 5 -5.05 5.35 -17.69
C ILE A 5 -4.88 5.87 -16.25
N LYS A 6 -5.92 5.82 -15.43
CA LYS A 6 -5.84 6.21 -14.02
C LYS A 6 -5.15 5.10 -13.22
N GLN A 7 -3.82 5.12 -13.20
CA GLN A 7 -3.01 4.25 -12.34
C GLN A 7 -3.33 4.54 -10.86
N ALA A 8 -3.30 3.51 -10.02
CA ALA A 8 -3.55 3.69 -8.60
C ALA A 8 -2.45 4.59 -7.99
N ASP A 9 -2.85 5.56 -7.17
CA ASP A 9 -1.95 6.60 -6.64
C ASP A 9 -0.71 6.03 -5.94
N TRP A 10 -0.85 4.90 -5.26
CA TRP A 10 0.26 4.24 -4.55
C TRP A 10 1.29 3.63 -5.51
N MET A 11 0.84 3.06 -6.63
CA MET A 11 1.74 2.45 -7.62
C MET A 11 2.49 3.54 -8.37
N GLN A 12 1.84 4.67 -8.62
CA GLN A 12 2.51 5.83 -9.16
C GLN A 12 3.54 6.39 -8.17
N PHE A 13 3.22 6.43 -6.88
CA PHE A 13 4.13 6.86 -5.83
C PHE A 13 5.41 6.02 -5.76
N GLU A 14 5.32 4.70 -5.92
CA GLU A 14 6.50 3.84 -5.99
C GLU A 14 7.42 4.19 -7.17
N ILE A 15 6.84 4.44 -8.35
CA ILE A 15 7.57 4.84 -9.55
C ILE A 15 8.26 6.19 -9.31
N ASP A 16 7.54 7.18 -8.81
CA ASP A 16 8.08 8.52 -8.59
C ASP A 16 9.21 8.52 -7.55
N CYS A 17 9.09 7.71 -6.50
CA CYS A 17 10.16 7.51 -5.52
C CYS A 17 11.40 6.85 -6.15
N THR A 18 11.21 5.86 -7.02
CA THR A 18 12.31 5.19 -7.73
C THR A 18 13.02 6.17 -8.66
N ASP A 19 12.26 6.94 -9.44
CA ASP A 19 12.78 7.95 -10.36
C ASP A 19 13.54 9.05 -9.62
N TYR A 20 13.01 9.51 -8.49
CA TYR A 20 13.70 10.47 -7.61
C TYR A 20 15.06 9.94 -7.18
N LEU A 21 15.14 8.70 -6.68
CA LEU A 21 16.39 8.09 -6.23
C LEU A 21 17.38 7.94 -7.38
N ASN A 22 16.92 7.45 -8.54
CA ASN A 22 17.77 7.27 -9.72
C ASN A 22 18.29 8.58 -10.30
N LYS A 23 17.46 9.63 -10.30
CA LYS A 23 17.87 10.98 -10.73
C LYS A 23 18.88 11.60 -9.76
N THR A 24 18.66 11.40 -8.46
CA THR A 24 19.47 12.02 -7.40
C THR A 24 20.82 11.34 -7.22
N TYR A 25 20.86 10.00 -7.28
CA TYR A 25 22.01 9.19 -6.86
C TYR A 25 22.59 8.30 -7.96
N GLY A 26 22.02 8.33 -9.17
CA GLY A 26 22.38 7.46 -10.29
C GLY A 26 21.49 6.22 -10.40
N LYS A 27 21.55 5.54 -11.55
CA LYS A 27 20.69 4.39 -11.91
C LYS A 27 21.03 3.11 -11.12
N PHE A 28 20.77 3.13 -9.81
CA PHE A 28 21.06 2.04 -8.88
C PHE A 28 19.79 1.45 -8.24
N PHE A 29 18.61 1.97 -8.55
CA PHE A 29 17.36 1.61 -7.88
C PHE A 29 16.39 0.98 -8.88
N ASP A 30 16.08 -0.29 -8.66
CA ASP A 30 15.11 -1.02 -9.47
C ASP A 30 13.74 -1.00 -8.78
N HIS A 31 12.70 -0.56 -9.48
CA HIS A 31 11.32 -0.74 -9.03
C HIS A 31 10.94 -2.23 -9.12
N LYS A 32 10.61 -2.83 -7.98
CA LYS A 32 10.13 -4.22 -7.83
C LYS A 32 8.69 -4.31 -7.31
N GLY A 33 8.12 -3.17 -6.91
CA GLY A 33 6.79 -3.05 -6.34
C GLY A 33 5.65 -3.40 -7.31
N GLY A 34 4.41 -3.17 -6.88
CA GLY A 34 3.21 -3.60 -7.57
C GLY A 34 2.45 -4.69 -6.81
N GLY A 35 1.90 -5.69 -7.53
CA GLY A 35 1.05 -6.72 -6.93
C GLY A 35 1.80 -7.82 -6.17
N ASN A 36 3.13 -7.88 -6.27
CA ASN A 36 3.95 -8.92 -5.65
C ASN A 36 4.30 -8.55 -4.20
N SER A 37 3.68 -9.24 -3.24
CA SER A 37 3.90 -8.98 -1.81
C SER A 37 5.16 -9.63 -1.21
N TYR A 38 5.86 -10.47 -1.98
CA TYR A 38 7.06 -11.20 -1.51
C TYR A 38 8.31 -10.31 -1.47
N LEU A 39 8.38 -9.30 -2.34
CA LEU A 39 9.48 -8.34 -2.38
C LEU A 39 9.02 -6.98 -1.85
N SER A 40 9.99 -6.15 -1.49
CA SER A 40 9.77 -4.74 -1.18
C SER A 40 9.85 -3.90 -2.45
N ASP A 41 9.43 -2.64 -2.39
CA ASP A 41 9.06 -1.87 -3.58
C ASP A 41 10.25 -1.43 -4.44
N ILE A 42 11.42 -1.20 -3.83
CA ILE A 42 12.63 -0.74 -4.52
C ILE A 42 13.84 -1.56 -4.06
N GLU A 43 14.59 -2.14 -5.00
CA GLU A 43 15.85 -2.83 -4.74
C GLU A 43 17.05 -1.91 -5.06
N CYS A 44 18.00 -1.80 -4.13
CA CYS A 44 19.28 -1.14 -4.40
C CYS A 44 20.26 -2.14 -5.04
N LYS A 45 20.67 -1.87 -6.28
CA LYS A 45 21.57 -2.67 -7.12
C LYS A 45 23.01 -2.15 -7.12
N LYS A 46 23.34 -1.16 -6.29
CA LYS A 46 24.71 -0.64 -6.22
C LYS A 46 25.67 -1.75 -5.74
N PRO A 47 26.82 -1.98 -6.41
CA PRO A 47 27.77 -3.01 -6.00
C PRO A 47 28.16 -2.89 -4.52
N GLY A 48 28.10 -3.99 -3.78
CA GLY A 48 28.37 -4.02 -2.33
C GLY A 48 27.18 -3.63 -1.44
N HIS A 49 26.07 -3.17 -2.02
CA HIS A 49 24.84 -2.87 -1.30
C HIS A 49 23.76 -3.87 -1.68
N ASN A 50 23.16 -4.53 -0.69
CA ASN A 50 22.09 -5.52 -0.92
C ASN A 50 20.95 -5.29 0.06
N PHE A 51 20.15 -4.26 -0.21
CA PHE A 51 19.00 -3.89 0.62
C PHE A 51 17.83 -3.41 -0.23
N PHE A 52 16.65 -3.41 0.39
CA PHE A 52 15.45 -2.83 -0.18
C PHE A 52 15.05 -1.51 0.51
N ILE A 53 14.26 -0.74 -0.21
CA ILE A 53 13.57 0.45 0.27
C ILE A 53 12.07 0.22 0.07
N GLU A 54 11.29 0.38 1.15
CA GLU A 54 9.84 0.26 1.10
C GLU A 54 9.22 1.64 0.83
N CYS A 55 8.32 1.74 -0.14
CA CYS A 55 7.58 2.94 -0.44
C CYS A 55 6.33 3.00 0.43
N LYS A 56 6.17 4.12 1.14
CA LYS A 56 4.98 4.36 1.96
C LYS A 56 4.42 5.74 1.72
N MET A 57 3.19 5.77 1.22
CA MET A 57 2.39 6.99 1.26
C MET A 57 2.17 7.45 2.72
N PRO A 58 1.89 8.74 2.95
CA PRO A 58 1.70 9.32 4.28
C PRO A 58 0.67 8.58 5.14
N LYS A 59 -0.32 7.93 4.52
CA LYS A 59 -1.21 6.98 5.17
C LYS A 59 -1.20 5.68 4.37
N ALA A 60 -0.80 4.58 4.98
CA ALA A 60 -0.64 3.30 4.31
C ALA A 60 -0.83 2.11 5.25
N GLN A 61 -1.05 0.92 4.68
CA GLN A 61 -0.90 -0.33 5.41
C GLN A 61 0.58 -0.72 5.48
N SER A 62 0.99 -1.40 6.55
CA SER A 62 2.39 -1.72 6.81
C SER A 62 2.60 -3.15 7.31
N GLY A 63 2.05 -4.09 6.56
CA GLY A 63 2.10 -5.52 6.88
C GLY A 63 0.83 -6.04 7.55
N GLN A 64 0.73 -7.37 7.61
CA GLN A 64 -0.38 -8.09 8.22
C GLN A 64 0.02 -9.53 8.53
N PHE A 65 -0.73 -10.19 9.41
CA PHE A 65 -0.71 -11.65 9.55
C PHE A 65 -2.10 -12.17 9.91
N VAL A 66 -2.35 -13.43 9.54
CA VAL A 66 -3.60 -14.11 9.86
C VAL A 66 -3.54 -14.64 11.30
N LEU A 67 -4.59 -14.34 12.05
CA LEU A 67 -4.75 -14.72 13.44
C LEU A 67 -6.16 -15.27 13.60
N LYS A 68 -6.28 -16.56 13.89
CA LYS A 68 -7.56 -17.26 13.97
C LYS A 68 -8.03 -17.34 15.41
N PRO A 69 -9.30 -17.02 15.70
CA PRO A 69 -9.84 -17.21 17.04
C PRO A 69 -10.13 -18.70 17.28
N ASP A 70 -9.75 -19.20 18.44
CA ASP A 70 -10.16 -20.48 19.00
C ASP A 70 -11.15 -20.20 20.14
N PHE A 71 -12.42 -20.48 19.87
CA PHE A 71 -13.50 -20.24 20.84
C PHE A 71 -13.53 -21.26 21.97
N ALA A 72 -12.93 -22.45 21.80
CA ALA A 72 -12.90 -23.47 22.84
C ALA A 72 -11.89 -23.09 23.93
N THR A 73 -10.72 -22.55 23.52
CA THR A 73 -9.66 -22.13 24.44
C THR A 73 -9.66 -20.63 24.73
N LYS A 74 -10.59 -19.86 24.14
CA LYS A 74 -10.64 -18.39 24.18
C LYS A 74 -9.30 -17.74 23.88
N SER A 75 -8.63 -18.22 22.83
CA SER A 75 -7.30 -17.74 22.48
C SER A 75 -7.15 -17.58 20.97
N PHE A 76 -6.04 -16.98 20.56
CA PHE A 76 -5.72 -16.81 19.15
C PHE A 76 -4.61 -17.75 18.72
N ALA A 77 -4.72 -18.28 17.50
CA ALA A 77 -3.72 -19.14 16.86
C ALA A 77 -3.26 -18.55 15.52
N PHE A 78 -1.96 -18.64 15.23
CA PHE A 78 -1.43 -18.28 13.92
C PHE A 78 -1.89 -19.30 12.87
N SER A 79 -2.16 -18.85 11.65
CA SER A 79 -2.44 -19.78 10.54
C SER A 79 -1.20 -20.51 10.03
N THR A 80 -0.01 -19.96 10.27
CA THR A 80 1.27 -20.48 9.82
C THR A 80 2.12 -20.86 11.03
N LYS A 81 3.01 -21.84 10.86
CA LYS A 81 3.92 -22.28 11.93
C LYS A 81 4.87 -21.16 12.39
N GLU A 82 5.22 -20.25 11.49
CA GLU A 82 6.04 -19.07 11.80
C GLU A 82 5.36 -17.78 11.31
N PRO A 83 4.92 -16.89 12.20
CA PRO A 83 4.49 -15.55 11.81
C PRO A 83 5.72 -14.65 11.57
N SER A 84 5.63 -13.75 10.60
CA SER A 84 6.62 -12.68 10.44
C SER A 84 6.81 -11.92 11.76
N ALA A 85 8.04 -11.49 12.03
CA ALA A 85 8.45 -10.82 13.27
C ALA A 85 8.28 -11.64 14.57
N GLY A 86 8.09 -12.98 14.48
CA GLY A 86 8.30 -13.97 15.54
C GLY A 86 7.82 -13.56 16.93
N ILE A 87 8.76 -13.14 17.80
CA ILE A 87 8.50 -12.76 19.19
C ILE A 87 7.44 -11.66 19.34
N TRP A 88 7.38 -10.71 18.40
CA TRP A 88 6.44 -9.60 18.48
C TRP A 88 5.04 -10.04 18.07
N ALA A 89 4.94 -10.96 17.10
CA ALA A 89 3.66 -11.57 16.74
C ALA A 89 3.12 -12.39 17.92
N GLN A 90 3.98 -13.18 18.58
CA GLN A 90 3.63 -13.96 19.77
C GLN A 90 3.20 -13.06 20.94
N ALA A 91 3.88 -11.94 21.17
CA ALA A 91 3.46 -10.97 22.17
C ALA A 91 2.06 -10.43 21.89
N ILE A 92 1.77 -10.07 20.63
CA ILE A 92 0.43 -9.63 20.22
C ILE A 92 -0.62 -10.72 20.46
N GLN A 93 -0.34 -11.95 20.03
CA GLN A 93 -1.23 -13.09 20.25
C GLN A 93 -1.52 -13.26 21.75
N LYS A 94 -0.50 -13.13 22.61
CA LYS A 94 -0.66 -13.22 24.07
C LYS A 94 -1.57 -12.12 24.61
N TYR A 95 -1.38 -10.85 24.23
CA TYR A 95 -2.25 -9.75 24.65
C TYR A 95 -3.71 -9.96 24.23
N LEU A 96 -3.93 -10.42 23.00
CA LEU A 96 -5.28 -10.63 22.47
C LEU A 96 -5.95 -11.89 23.04
N SER A 97 -5.17 -12.89 23.47
CA SER A 97 -5.67 -14.12 24.09
C SER A 97 -5.90 -13.99 25.60
N ASP A 98 -5.75 -12.80 26.17
CA ASP A 98 -6.16 -12.56 27.55
C ASP A 98 -7.69 -12.73 27.65
N GLU A 99 -8.16 -13.44 28.68
CA GLU A 99 -9.57 -13.79 28.86
C GLU A 99 -10.48 -12.54 28.91
N LYS A 100 -9.98 -11.42 29.44
CA LYS A 100 -10.72 -10.14 29.50
C LYS A 100 -10.76 -9.41 28.17
N VAL A 101 -9.94 -9.82 27.21
CA VAL A 101 -9.74 -9.17 25.91
C VAL A 101 -10.36 -9.97 24.77
N PHE A 102 -10.22 -11.29 24.77
CA PHE A 102 -10.59 -12.15 23.64
C PHE A 102 -12.01 -11.87 23.12
N ASP A 103 -13.00 -11.94 24.00
CA ASP A 103 -14.42 -11.75 23.66
C ASP A 103 -14.71 -10.32 23.15
N LYS A 104 -13.95 -9.30 23.59
CA LYS A 104 -14.11 -7.92 23.12
C LYS A 104 -13.62 -7.74 21.69
N VAL A 105 -12.51 -8.41 21.37
CA VAL A 105 -11.83 -8.32 20.07
C VAL A 105 -12.57 -9.12 18.99
N VAL A 106 -12.94 -10.38 19.27
CA VAL A 106 -13.61 -11.23 18.27
C VAL A 106 -15.00 -10.73 17.89
N ASN A 107 -15.69 -10.08 18.84
CA ASN A 107 -17.00 -9.46 18.60
C ASN A 107 -16.90 -8.05 17.99
N GLY A 108 -15.69 -7.56 17.74
CA GLY A 108 -15.46 -6.23 17.15
C GLY A 108 -15.97 -5.06 18.00
N LYS A 109 -16.09 -5.26 19.32
CA LYS A 109 -16.65 -4.26 20.25
C LYS A 109 -15.66 -3.17 20.61
N GLU A 110 -14.36 -3.49 20.64
CA GLU A 110 -13.30 -2.57 21.06
C GLU A 110 -12.12 -2.60 20.08
N ASP A 111 -11.40 -1.47 20.01
CA ASP A 111 -10.21 -1.34 19.17
C ASP A 111 -9.04 -2.12 19.77
N VAL A 112 -8.41 -3.00 18.98
CA VAL A 112 -7.23 -3.77 19.38
C VAL A 112 -6.06 -2.92 19.89
N ASN A 113 -5.98 -1.66 19.45
CA ASN A 113 -4.96 -0.72 19.91
C ASN A 113 -5.10 -0.36 21.41
N GLN A 114 -6.23 -0.64 22.04
CA GLN A 114 -6.44 -0.44 23.48
C GLN A 114 -5.76 -1.53 24.33
N PHE A 115 -5.51 -2.70 23.75
CA PHE A 115 -5.00 -3.87 24.48
C PHE A 115 -3.54 -4.18 24.17
N ILE A 116 -3.07 -3.81 22.98
CA ILE A 116 -1.71 -4.06 22.54
C ILE A 116 -0.86 -2.81 22.77
N PRO A 117 0.24 -2.89 23.54
CA PRO A 117 1.13 -1.75 23.70
C PRO A 117 1.68 -1.27 22.35
N THR A 118 1.64 0.03 22.09
CA THR A 118 2.09 0.64 20.82
C THR A 118 3.53 0.23 20.46
N LEU A 119 4.41 0.08 21.45
CA LEU A 119 5.79 -0.38 21.24
C LEU A 119 5.84 -1.78 20.60
N VAL A 120 4.95 -2.68 20.98
CA VAL A 120 4.87 -4.03 20.40
C VAL A 120 4.47 -3.95 18.93
N LEU A 121 3.52 -3.07 18.58
CA LEU A 121 3.12 -2.84 17.20
C LEU A 121 4.27 -2.26 16.36
N ILE A 122 4.99 -1.26 16.90
CA ILE A 122 6.15 -0.65 16.25
C ILE A 122 7.22 -1.71 15.97
N GLN A 123 7.55 -2.52 16.97
CA GLN A 123 8.59 -3.53 16.85
C GLN A 123 8.21 -4.63 15.86
N TRP A 124 6.94 -5.03 15.82
CA TRP A 124 6.46 -5.96 14.81
C TRP A 124 6.70 -5.42 13.40
N VAL A 125 6.27 -4.18 13.12
CA VAL A 125 6.41 -3.55 11.79
C VAL A 125 7.88 -3.47 11.39
N LYS A 126 8.75 -3.02 12.29
CA LYS A 126 10.20 -2.95 12.06
C LYS A 126 10.79 -4.30 11.69
N LYS A 127 10.53 -5.33 12.51
CA LYS A 127 11.07 -6.68 12.28
C LYS A 127 10.52 -7.31 11.01
N ALA A 128 9.26 -7.07 10.67
CA ALA A 128 8.68 -7.53 9.40
C ALA A 128 9.39 -6.91 8.18
N MET A 129 9.73 -5.62 8.24
CA MET A 129 10.51 -4.94 7.20
C MET A 129 11.96 -5.46 7.14
N ILE A 130 12.63 -5.58 8.28
CA ILE A 130 14.02 -6.05 8.38
C ILE A 130 14.17 -7.49 7.87
N GLN A 131 13.20 -8.37 8.15
CA GLN A 131 13.17 -9.74 7.60
C GLN A 131 13.15 -9.76 6.07
N LYS A 132 12.55 -8.74 5.44
CA LYS A 132 12.57 -8.54 3.98
C LYS A 132 13.82 -7.80 3.48
N ARG A 133 14.84 -7.62 4.32
CA ARG A 133 16.06 -6.85 4.04
C ARG A 133 15.79 -5.38 3.68
N VAL A 134 14.68 -4.83 4.16
CA VAL A 134 14.38 -3.40 4.05
C VAL A 134 15.25 -2.65 5.06
N LYS A 135 16.08 -1.72 4.56
CA LYS A 135 16.86 -0.82 5.41
C LYS A 135 16.20 0.54 5.60
N TYR A 136 15.49 1.00 4.57
CA TYR A 136 14.89 2.34 4.54
C TYR A 136 13.42 2.28 4.12
N VAL A 137 12.64 3.23 4.61
CA VAL A 137 11.32 3.58 4.09
C VAL A 137 11.47 4.91 3.36
N ILE A 138 10.99 4.98 2.13
CA ILE A 138 10.85 6.24 1.40
C ILE A 138 9.40 6.72 1.44
N SER A 139 9.22 7.99 1.79
CA SER A 139 7.92 8.64 1.85
C SER A 139 8.03 10.09 1.38
N ALA A 140 6.90 10.79 1.28
CA ALA A 140 6.87 12.22 1.06
C ALA A 140 6.31 12.91 2.29
N ARG A 141 6.95 14.01 2.72
CA ARG A 141 6.41 14.87 3.77
C ARG A 141 5.15 15.55 3.26
N VAL A 142 4.06 15.36 3.97
CA VAL A 142 2.85 16.16 3.81
C VAL A 142 2.90 17.24 4.88
N ASN A 143 3.10 18.49 4.46
CA ASN A 143 2.93 19.62 5.35
C ASN A 143 1.64 20.35 5.00
N ALA A 144 0.66 20.32 5.91
CA ALA A 144 -0.61 21.04 5.74
C ALA A 144 -0.42 22.56 5.57
N LYS A 145 0.70 23.10 6.05
CA LYS A 145 1.01 24.54 6.00
C LYS A 145 1.71 24.99 4.71
N TYR A 146 2.26 24.05 3.93
CA TYR A 146 3.03 24.35 2.71
C TYR A 146 2.55 23.44 1.60
N THR A 147 1.43 23.80 0.96
CA THR A 147 0.87 23.12 -0.22
C THR A 147 1.72 23.39 -1.48
N GLY A 148 3.04 23.25 -1.39
CA GLY A 148 3.98 23.58 -2.46
C GLY A 148 5.35 22.89 -2.36
N ASP A 149 5.84 22.61 -1.16
CA ASP A 149 7.18 22.01 -0.97
C ASP A 149 7.08 20.56 -0.49
N PHE A 150 7.10 19.62 -1.43
CA PHE A 150 7.21 18.19 -1.12
C PHE A 150 8.66 17.81 -0.82
N LYS A 151 8.96 17.52 0.44
CA LYS A 151 10.28 17.01 0.84
C LYS A 151 10.25 15.49 0.91
N VAL A 152 11.15 14.83 0.19
CA VAL A 152 11.34 13.37 0.29
C VAL A 152 11.86 13.02 1.68
N LEU A 153 11.28 11.99 2.27
CA LEU A 153 11.69 11.40 3.53
C LEU A 153 12.37 10.07 3.21
N LEU A 154 13.66 9.95 3.54
CA LEU A 154 14.36 8.68 3.50
C LEU A 154 14.67 8.25 4.93
N ILE A 155 13.91 7.29 5.43
CA ILE A 155 13.79 6.99 6.86
C ILE A 155 14.43 5.62 7.11
N PRO A 156 15.50 5.52 7.93
CA PRO A 156 15.97 4.21 8.39
C PRO A 156 14.83 3.49 9.11
N VAL A 157 14.61 2.19 8.84
CA VAL A 157 13.50 1.41 9.45
C VAL A 157 13.49 1.54 10.97
N GLU A 158 14.67 1.62 11.60
CA GLU A 158 14.80 1.77 13.06
C GLU A 158 14.28 3.10 13.63
N GLN A 159 14.00 4.08 12.78
CA GLN A 159 13.44 5.37 13.17
C GLN A 159 11.99 5.55 12.72
N ILE A 160 11.33 4.52 12.16
CA ILE A 160 9.99 4.65 11.57
C ILE A 160 8.97 5.28 12.52
N GLN A 161 9.05 4.98 13.82
CA GLN A 161 8.17 5.52 14.87
C GLN A 161 8.30 7.04 15.09
N ASN A 162 9.41 7.63 14.65
CA ASN A 162 9.61 9.08 14.73
C ASN A 162 8.89 9.83 13.60
N TYR A 163 8.47 9.12 12.56
CA TYR A 163 7.84 9.67 11.35
C TYR A 163 6.38 9.23 11.21
N PHE A 164 6.02 8.06 11.74
CA PHE A 164 4.70 7.48 11.62
C PHE A 164 4.16 7.02 12.96
N ASP A 165 2.89 7.30 13.21
CA ASP A 165 2.09 6.60 14.20
C ASP A 165 1.68 5.24 13.63
N ILE A 166 1.81 4.20 14.46
CA ILE A 166 1.55 2.80 14.08
C ILE A 166 0.35 2.30 14.87
N SER A 167 -0.62 1.73 14.16
CA SER A 167 -1.80 1.09 14.73
C SER A 167 -2.09 -0.23 14.04
N ALA A 168 -2.99 -1.03 14.63
CA ALA A 168 -3.47 -2.28 14.07
C ALA A 168 -4.99 -2.32 14.01
N SER A 169 -5.52 -3.21 13.18
CA SER A 169 -6.94 -3.54 13.13
C SER A 169 -7.09 -5.05 12.96
N TYR A 170 -7.91 -5.67 13.80
CA TYR A 170 -8.29 -7.06 13.63
C TYR A 170 -9.59 -7.12 12.84
N ARG A 171 -9.54 -7.71 11.64
CA ARG A 171 -10.66 -7.68 10.70
C ARG A 171 -10.69 -8.91 9.81
N PHE A 172 -11.88 -9.23 9.32
CA PHE A 172 -12.00 -10.17 8.21
C PHE A 172 -11.46 -9.52 6.93
N LYS A 173 -10.57 -10.22 6.22
CA LYS A 173 -10.06 -9.79 4.92
C LYS A 173 -10.25 -10.91 3.90
N TYR A 174 -11.01 -10.63 2.84
CA TYR A 174 -11.11 -11.51 1.68
C TYR A 174 -9.75 -11.66 0.99
N ASN A 175 -9.50 -12.84 0.40
CA ASN A 175 -8.33 -13.02 -0.46
C ASN A 175 -8.45 -12.12 -1.71
N GLY A 176 -7.31 -11.89 -2.36
CA GLY A 176 -7.25 -11.10 -3.59
C GLY A 176 -8.17 -11.66 -4.68
N SER A 177 -8.62 -10.76 -5.57
CA SER A 177 -9.33 -11.17 -6.78
C SER A 177 -8.37 -11.83 -7.77
N SER A 178 -8.84 -12.83 -8.51
CA SER A 178 -8.07 -13.50 -9.56
C SER A 178 -8.65 -13.19 -10.94
N GLU A 179 -7.89 -13.47 -11.99
CA GLU A 179 -8.47 -13.51 -13.34
C GLU A 179 -9.51 -14.62 -13.45
N LEU A 180 -10.42 -14.48 -14.41
CA LEU A 180 -11.43 -15.50 -14.72
C LEU A 180 -10.81 -16.60 -15.56
N SER A 181 -10.96 -17.84 -15.09
CA SER A 181 -10.72 -19.01 -15.95
C SER A 181 -11.88 -19.21 -16.93
N ALA A 182 -11.69 -20.05 -17.95
CA ALA A 182 -12.79 -20.45 -18.85
C ALA A 182 -13.99 -21.03 -18.08
N SER A 183 -13.72 -21.78 -17.01
CA SER A 183 -14.75 -22.42 -16.17
C SER A 183 -15.59 -21.43 -15.34
N ASP A 184 -15.11 -20.21 -15.14
CA ASP A 184 -15.84 -19.18 -14.38
C ASP A 184 -16.90 -18.46 -15.25
N ARG A 185 -16.85 -18.63 -16.57
CA ARG A 185 -17.69 -17.91 -17.56
C ARG A 185 -19.09 -18.52 -17.70
N SER A 186 -19.84 -18.56 -16.59
CA SER A 186 -21.24 -19.05 -16.61
C SER A 186 -22.16 -18.16 -17.45
N ALA A 187 -23.18 -18.75 -18.08
CA ALA A 187 -24.17 -18.01 -18.88
C ALA A 187 -24.86 -16.89 -18.08
N SER A 188 -25.11 -17.11 -16.78
CA SER A 188 -25.69 -16.10 -15.88
C SER A 188 -24.73 -14.94 -15.61
N MET A 189 -23.43 -15.19 -15.43
CA MET A 189 -22.43 -14.11 -15.36
C MET A 189 -22.39 -13.31 -16.66
N LEU A 190 -22.37 -13.98 -17.80
CA LEU A 190 -22.37 -13.33 -19.12
C LEU A 190 -23.62 -12.48 -19.33
N GLY A 191 -24.79 -12.98 -18.92
CA GLY A 191 -26.04 -12.22 -18.97
C GLY A 191 -25.99 -10.94 -18.14
N ILE A 192 -25.43 -10.99 -16.92
CA ILE A 192 -25.24 -9.80 -16.07
C ILE A 192 -24.27 -8.81 -16.72
N ILE A 193 -23.18 -9.28 -17.32
CA ILE A 193 -22.23 -8.40 -18.02
C ILE A 193 -22.92 -7.73 -19.22
N GLN A 194 -23.62 -8.51 -20.05
CA GLN A 194 -24.32 -7.99 -21.23
C GLN A 194 -25.41 -6.97 -20.89
N SER A 195 -26.18 -7.21 -19.83
CA SER A 195 -27.22 -6.28 -19.38
C SER A 195 -26.64 -4.96 -18.88
N ASN A 196 -25.46 -4.99 -18.24
CA ASN A 196 -24.81 -3.79 -17.69
C ASN A 196 -23.92 -3.05 -18.71
N PHE A 197 -23.38 -3.74 -19.73
CA PHE A 197 -22.54 -3.14 -20.77
C PHE A 197 -23.29 -2.88 -22.09
N GLY A 198 -24.62 -3.09 -22.09
CA GLY A 198 -25.55 -2.63 -23.11
C GLY A 198 -25.19 -3.08 -24.51
N GLY A 199 -25.25 -4.40 -24.79
CA GLY A 199 -25.22 -4.97 -26.15
C GLY A 199 -24.03 -4.59 -27.06
N SER A 200 -23.08 -3.79 -26.59
CA SER A 200 -22.01 -3.21 -27.38
C SER A 200 -20.81 -4.14 -27.42
N ASN A 201 -20.24 -4.28 -28.62
CA ASN A 201 -19.11 -5.13 -29.03
C ASN A 201 -18.20 -5.61 -27.89
N LEU A 202 -18.62 -6.66 -27.16
CA LEU A 202 -17.76 -7.36 -26.22
C LEU A 202 -16.72 -8.12 -27.05
N ARG A 203 -15.54 -7.52 -27.23
CA ARG A 203 -14.44 -8.19 -27.90
C ARG A 203 -13.68 -9.04 -26.90
N TRP A 204 -13.73 -10.35 -27.14
CA TRP A 204 -12.95 -11.35 -26.44
C TRP A 204 -11.52 -11.30 -26.96
N GLU A 205 -10.66 -10.55 -26.29
CA GLU A 205 -9.23 -10.66 -26.57
C GLU A 205 -8.68 -11.90 -25.88
N VAL A 206 -8.43 -12.93 -26.68
CA VAL A 206 -7.53 -14.02 -26.29
C VAL A 206 -6.12 -13.47 -26.47
N ASP A 207 -5.39 -13.28 -25.38
CA ASP A 207 -3.94 -13.10 -25.46
C ASP A 207 -3.37 -14.36 -26.10
N GLY A 208 -2.88 -14.24 -27.34
CA GLY A 208 -2.46 -15.35 -28.20
C GLY A 208 -1.25 -16.14 -27.68
N SER A 209 -0.76 -15.84 -26.47
CA SER A 209 0.43 -16.43 -25.89
C SER A 209 0.18 -17.65 -25.00
N LEU A 210 -1.06 -17.95 -24.55
CA LEU A 210 -1.31 -19.16 -23.74
C LEU A 210 -2.67 -19.80 -24.05
N LYS A 211 -2.62 -21.04 -24.56
CA LYS A 211 -3.77 -21.95 -24.61
C LYS A 211 -4.35 -22.09 -23.18
N SER A 212 -5.68 -21.97 -23.07
CA SER A 212 -6.59 -22.23 -21.94
C SER A 212 -6.81 -21.24 -20.78
N ASP A 213 -6.03 -20.16 -20.58
CA ASP A 213 -6.27 -19.22 -19.46
C ASP A 213 -6.28 -17.74 -19.90
N SER A 214 -7.28 -17.35 -20.69
CA SER A 214 -7.37 -15.98 -21.23
C SER A 214 -8.05 -15.01 -20.25
N ALA A 215 -7.39 -13.88 -19.96
CA ALA A 215 -7.99 -12.75 -19.25
C ALA A 215 -9.22 -12.22 -20.00
N LEU A 216 -10.35 -12.03 -19.30
CA LEU A 216 -11.53 -11.42 -19.91
C LEU A 216 -11.36 -9.90 -20.00
N ARG A 217 -11.30 -9.40 -21.24
CA ARG A 217 -11.38 -7.98 -21.56
C ARG A 217 -12.73 -7.66 -22.19
N LEU A 218 -13.31 -6.53 -21.80
CA LEU A 218 -14.53 -5.99 -22.40
C LEU A 218 -14.17 -4.68 -23.09
N SER A 219 -14.77 -4.40 -24.25
CA SER A 219 -14.72 -3.09 -24.89
C SER A 219 -16.09 -2.45 -24.92
N GLY A 220 -16.24 -1.20 -24.49
CA GLY A 220 -17.55 -0.52 -24.47
C GLY A 220 -17.51 0.91 -23.93
N ASN A 221 -18.57 1.68 -24.19
CA ASN A 221 -18.64 3.12 -23.88
C ASN A 221 -19.10 3.44 -22.44
N ASN A 222 -19.07 2.48 -21.50
CA ASN A 222 -19.63 2.65 -20.15
C ASN A 222 -18.56 3.06 -19.13
N SER A 223 -18.61 4.30 -18.66
CA SER A 223 -17.57 4.91 -17.82
C SER A 223 -17.50 4.44 -16.36
N THR A 224 -18.17 3.36 -15.96
CA THR A 224 -18.28 2.96 -14.55
C THR A 224 -17.74 1.56 -14.28
N SER A 225 -16.77 1.48 -13.37
CA SER A 225 -16.41 0.23 -12.71
C SER A 225 -17.56 -0.23 -11.82
N PHE A 226 -17.94 -1.50 -11.91
CA PHE A 226 -19.00 -2.08 -11.10
C PHE A 226 -18.62 -3.47 -10.58
N GLY A 227 -19.11 -3.81 -9.39
CA GLY A 227 -19.02 -5.15 -8.82
C GLY A 227 -20.40 -5.78 -8.85
N ALA A 228 -20.51 -6.99 -9.39
CA ALA A 228 -21.76 -7.73 -9.42
C ALA A 228 -21.58 -9.12 -8.81
N THR A 229 -22.68 -9.68 -8.32
CA THR A 229 -22.73 -11.05 -7.82
C THR A 229 -23.67 -11.86 -8.69
N ASN A 230 -23.27 -13.09 -8.99
CA ASN A 230 -24.19 -14.15 -9.33
C ASN A 230 -24.47 -14.95 -8.05
N GLN A 231 -25.57 -15.72 -8.02
CA GLN A 231 -26.07 -16.50 -6.86
C GLN A 231 -24.99 -17.36 -6.17
N SER A 232 -23.85 -17.65 -6.81
CA SER A 232 -22.73 -18.41 -6.24
C SER A 232 -21.37 -17.69 -6.19
N ARG A 233 -21.13 -16.62 -6.96
CA ARG A 233 -19.79 -16.00 -7.12
C ARG A 233 -19.86 -14.51 -7.46
N GLY A 234 -19.01 -13.71 -6.79
CA GLY A 234 -18.81 -12.30 -7.10
C GLY A 234 -17.77 -12.06 -8.18
N PHE A 235 -17.93 -10.97 -8.95
CA PHE A 235 -16.94 -10.50 -9.91
C PHE A 235 -16.83 -8.97 -9.87
N SER A 236 -15.69 -8.46 -10.32
CA SER A 236 -15.41 -7.03 -10.44
C SER A 236 -14.98 -6.70 -11.86
N ILE A 237 -15.46 -5.56 -12.36
CA ILE A 237 -15.10 -5.05 -13.68
C ILE A 237 -14.42 -3.69 -13.47
N ARG A 238 -13.20 -3.56 -13.99
CA ARG A 238 -12.39 -2.35 -13.83
C ARG A 238 -11.88 -1.91 -15.19
N GLU A 239 -12.07 -0.64 -15.52
CA GLU A 239 -11.43 -0.02 -16.68
C GLU A 239 -9.90 -0.03 -16.50
N ILE A 240 -9.18 -0.62 -17.45
CA ILE A 240 -7.72 -0.71 -17.47
C ILE A 240 -7.09 0.14 -18.58
N ALA A 241 -7.87 0.45 -19.62
CA ALA A 241 -7.55 1.44 -20.65
C ALA A 241 -8.87 2.04 -21.15
N HIS A 242 -8.80 3.15 -21.89
CA HIS A 242 -10.00 3.82 -22.36
C HIS A 242 -10.95 2.85 -23.07
N ASN A 243 -12.15 2.70 -22.53
CA ASN A 243 -13.17 1.77 -23.01
C ASN A 243 -12.73 0.30 -23.02
N THR A 244 -11.71 -0.08 -22.25
CA THR A 244 -11.22 -1.45 -22.10
C THR A 244 -11.24 -1.84 -20.63
N TYR A 245 -11.97 -2.91 -20.30
CA TYR A 245 -12.22 -3.33 -18.92
C TYR A 245 -11.66 -4.71 -18.67
N LYS A 246 -10.98 -4.89 -17.53
CA LYS A 246 -10.59 -6.19 -17.01
C LYS A 246 -11.68 -6.72 -16.08
N VAL A 247 -12.03 -7.99 -16.25
CA VAL A 247 -12.95 -8.68 -15.35
C VAL A 247 -12.16 -9.66 -14.46
N ASN A 248 -12.34 -9.52 -13.15
CA ASN A 248 -11.73 -10.40 -12.15
C ASN A 248 -12.81 -11.09 -11.32
N LYS A 249 -12.54 -12.34 -10.96
CA LYS A 249 -13.30 -13.10 -9.97
C LYS A 249 -12.96 -12.59 -8.56
N LEU A 250 -13.97 -12.35 -7.75
CA LEU A 250 -13.79 -12.06 -6.33
C LEU A 250 -13.64 -13.37 -5.55
N SER A 251 -12.75 -13.38 -4.56
CA SER A 251 -12.61 -14.53 -3.66
C SER A 251 -13.82 -14.63 -2.73
N ASN A 252 -14.38 -15.83 -2.61
CA ASN A 252 -15.41 -16.14 -1.61
C ASN A 252 -14.80 -16.51 -0.24
N SER A 253 -13.48 -16.76 -0.19
CA SER A 253 -12.76 -17.06 1.05
C SER A 253 -11.96 -15.85 1.53
N GLY A 254 -11.83 -15.75 2.84
CA GLY A 254 -11.00 -14.77 3.52
C GLY A 254 -10.50 -15.32 4.84
N SER A 255 -9.80 -14.49 5.59
CA SER A 255 -9.27 -14.86 6.89
C SER A 255 -9.31 -13.68 7.84
N MET A 256 -9.51 -13.99 9.12
CA MET A 256 -9.32 -13.01 10.18
C MET A 256 -7.84 -12.63 10.25
N THR A 257 -7.59 -11.34 10.15
CA THR A 257 -6.26 -10.79 9.90
C THR A 257 -6.04 -9.61 10.82
N LEU A 258 -4.88 -9.58 11.47
CA LEU A 258 -4.37 -8.37 12.10
C LEU A 258 -3.59 -7.59 11.04
N ALA A 259 -4.09 -6.41 10.67
CA ALA A 259 -3.49 -5.55 9.66
C ALA A 259 -2.97 -4.26 10.30
N PHE A 260 -1.70 -3.94 10.02
CA PHE A 260 -1.03 -2.76 10.55
C PHE A 260 -1.21 -1.58 9.61
N SER A 261 -1.38 -0.41 10.20
CA SER A 261 -1.48 0.86 9.49
C SER A 261 -0.46 1.85 10.04
N ILE A 262 0.06 2.68 9.16
CA ILE A 262 0.94 3.80 9.50
C ILE A 262 0.27 5.10 9.07
N THR A 263 0.42 6.14 9.88
CA THR A 263 -0.03 7.50 9.57
C THR A 263 1.10 8.47 9.88
N GLN A 264 1.48 9.29 8.91
CA GLN A 264 2.58 10.24 9.05
C GLN A 264 2.25 11.25 10.16
N ARG A 265 3.23 11.48 11.02
CA ARG A 265 3.12 12.46 12.09
C ARG A 265 3.01 13.87 11.50
N PRO A 266 2.16 14.74 12.08
CA PRO A 266 1.94 16.09 11.55
C PRO A 266 3.21 16.96 11.65
N THR A 267 4.05 16.69 12.65
CA THR A 267 5.30 17.43 12.89
C THR A 267 6.49 16.52 12.67
N ILE A 268 7.21 16.76 11.58
CA ILE A 268 8.52 16.16 11.29
C ILE A 268 9.52 17.30 11.21
N LEU A 269 10.54 17.26 12.06
CA LEU A 269 11.57 18.29 12.09
C LEU A 269 12.44 18.19 10.83
N GLU A 270 12.70 19.34 10.21
CA GLU A 270 13.49 19.38 8.99
C GLU A 270 14.92 18.87 9.18
N THR A 271 15.51 19.15 10.34
CA THR A 271 16.82 18.66 10.75
C THR A 271 16.91 17.14 10.76
N MET A 272 15.83 16.43 11.14
CA MET A 272 15.82 14.96 11.11
C MET A 272 15.86 14.42 9.67
N ILE A 273 15.18 15.10 8.75
CA ILE A 273 15.14 14.73 7.33
C ILE A 273 16.54 14.88 6.74
N ASP A 274 17.17 16.04 6.95
CA ASP A 274 18.50 16.33 6.41
C ASP A 274 19.56 15.41 7.01
N GLN A 275 19.50 15.14 8.32
CA GLN A 275 20.39 14.18 8.98
C GLN A 275 20.25 12.76 8.40
N ASN A 276 19.04 12.31 8.10
CA ASN A 276 18.83 10.97 7.56
C ASN A 276 19.28 10.86 6.09
N ILE A 277 19.06 11.90 5.29
CA ILE A 277 19.61 11.98 3.93
C ILE A 277 21.15 11.95 3.98
N ALA A 278 21.77 12.78 4.82
CA ALA A 278 23.23 12.80 4.96
C ALA A 278 23.79 11.46 5.47
N LYS A 279 23.10 10.80 6.41
CA LYS A 279 23.48 9.46 6.87
C LYS A 279 23.34 8.41 5.77
N PHE A 280 22.28 8.45 4.98
CA PHE A 280 22.12 7.55 3.84
C PHE A 280 23.26 7.74 2.83
N GLU A 281 23.55 8.99 2.46
CA GLU A 281 24.63 9.34 1.54
C GLU A 281 25.99 8.87 2.07
N SER A 282 26.27 9.12 3.34
CA SER A 282 27.54 8.75 3.98
C SER A 282 27.70 7.23 4.15
N ILE A 283 26.69 6.55 4.71
CA ILE A 283 26.77 5.13 5.04
C ILE A 283 26.69 4.27 3.78
N GLU A 284 25.79 4.61 2.87
CA GLU A 284 25.58 3.84 1.64
C GLU A 284 26.46 4.38 0.49
N GLY A 285 27.33 5.36 0.75
CA GLY A 285 28.35 5.89 -0.16
C GLY A 285 27.78 6.56 -1.42
N PHE A 286 26.58 7.14 -1.35
CA PHE A 286 25.98 7.85 -2.47
C PHE A 286 26.44 9.30 -2.50
N THR A 287 26.77 9.79 -3.68
CA THR A 287 26.98 11.22 -3.94
C THR A 287 25.90 11.69 -4.90
N LYS A 288 25.40 12.91 -4.69
CA LYS A 288 24.40 13.48 -5.61
C LYS A 288 25.02 13.66 -6.98
N SER A 289 24.28 13.29 -8.03
CA SER A 289 24.68 13.50 -9.43
C SER A 289 25.09 14.96 -9.65
N LYS A 290 26.34 15.22 -10.11
CA LYS A 290 26.77 16.59 -10.47
C LYS A 290 25.97 17.05 -11.71
N LYS A 291 25.12 18.07 -11.51
CA LYS A 291 24.32 18.81 -12.51
C LYS A 291 23.32 17.97 -13.32
N ILE A 292 22.03 18.25 -13.09
CA ILE A 292 21.02 18.16 -14.14
C ILE A 292 21.37 19.26 -15.16
N ASN A 293 21.99 18.91 -16.29
CA ASN A 293 22.07 19.82 -17.43
C ASN A 293 20.64 20.10 -17.91
N LYS A 294 20.31 21.38 -18.14
CA LYS A 294 18.97 21.83 -18.55
C LYS A 294 18.56 21.37 -19.97
N ASP A 295 19.43 20.67 -20.69
CA ASP A 295 19.27 20.46 -22.14
C ASP A 295 18.99 19.01 -22.57
N GLU A 296 18.90 18.04 -21.65
CA GLU A 296 18.51 16.65 -21.98
C GLU A 296 17.00 16.38 -21.80
N GLU A 297 16.19 17.42 -21.82
CA GLU A 297 14.74 17.37 -21.63
C GLU A 297 14.01 16.97 -22.93
N LYS A 298 14.31 15.79 -23.49
CA LYS A 298 13.45 15.14 -24.50
C LYS A 298 13.40 13.62 -24.32
N VAL A 299 12.99 13.19 -23.14
CA VAL A 299 12.22 11.94 -22.99
C VAL A 299 10.82 12.39 -22.58
N PRO A 300 9.74 11.93 -23.23
CA PRO A 300 8.38 12.32 -22.88
C PRO A 300 8.02 11.71 -21.51
N LEU A 301 8.44 12.38 -20.44
CA LEU A 301 7.80 12.29 -19.14
C LEU A 301 6.40 12.85 -19.35
N LEU A 302 5.40 11.97 -19.19
CA LEU A 302 3.97 12.30 -19.15
C LEU A 302 3.78 13.69 -18.54
N GLU A 303 3.13 14.62 -19.24
CA GLU A 303 2.83 16.00 -18.79
C GLU A 303 2.63 16.10 -17.27
N ARG A 304 3.71 16.38 -16.55
CA ARG A 304 3.75 16.54 -15.09
C ARG A 304 4.71 17.69 -14.83
N ASP A 305 4.38 18.51 -13.85
CA ASP A 305 5.27 19.60 -13.45
C ASP A 305 6.62 18.99 -12.99
N PRO A 306 7.73 19.24 -13.71
CA PRO A 306 9.05 18.76 -13.31
C PRO A 306 9.47 19.29 -11.93
N LYS A 307 8.80 20.34 -11.43
CA LYS A 307 9.02 20.94 -10.11
C LYS A 307 8.18 20.29 -9.00
N ASP A 308 7.09 19.58 -9.31
CA ASP A 308 6.21 18.94 -8.31
C ASP A 308 5.73 17.55 -8.79
N PRO A 309 6.63 16.53 -8.84
CA PRO A 309 6.27 15.18 -9.25
C PRO A 309 5.26 14.51 -8.30
N PHE A 310 5.10 15.02 -7.08
CA PHE A 310 4.24 14.47 -6.03
C PHE A 310 2.92 15.25 -5.85
N GLY A 311 2.56 16.13 -6.78
CA GLY A 311 1.38 17.02 -6.64
C GLY A 311 0.04 16.30 -6.40
N TYR A 312 -0.10 15.03 -6.82
CA TYR A 312 -1.29 14.22 -6.53
C TYR A 312 -1.43 13.86 -5.05
N LEU A 313 -0.38 14.01 -4.23
CA LEU A 313 -0.44 13.75 -2.81
C LEU A 313 -1.22 14.83 -2.04
N LYS A 314 -1.45 16.03 -2.63
CA LYS A 314 -2.20 17.13 -1.97
C LYS A 314 -3.61 16.70 -1.52
N LYS A 315 -4.24 15.74 -2.20
CA LYS A 315 -5.57 15.21 -1.82
C LYS A 315 -5.58 14.39 -0.52
N PHE A 316 -4.42 13.94 -0.05
CA PHE A 316 -4.30 13.20 1.21
C PHE A 316 -4.02 14.11 2.41
N ALA A 317 -3.56 15.34 2.17
CA ALA A 317 -3.31 16.35 3.21
C ALA A 317 -4.60 16.91 3.82
N SER A 318 -5.65 17.09 3.01
CA SER A 318 -6.88 17.78 3.43
C SER A 318 -7.81 16.99 4.37
N ARG A 319 -7.52 15.71 4.63
CA ARG A 319 -8.33 14.87 5.53
C ARG A 319 -7.79 14.77 6.97
N SER A 320 -6.51 15.09 7.22
CA SER A 320 -5.94 15.06 8.58
C SER A 320 -6.40 16.24 9.45
N ASP A 321 -6.80 17.36 8.83
CA ASP A 321 -7.09 18.60 9.56
C ASP A 321 -8.38 18.56 10.38
N LYS A 322 -9.37 17.72 10.01
CA LYS A 322 -10.62 17.61 10.76
C LYS A 322 -10.41 16.94 12.13
N ASN A 323 -9.54 15.94 12.21
CA ASN A 323 -9.24 15.25 13.47
C ASN A 323 -8.26 16.05 14.35
N ALA A 324 -7.29 16.74 13.74
CA ALA A 324 -6.38 17.62 14.48
C ALA A 324 -7.08 18.85 15.07
N MET A 325 -8.05 19.43 14.36
CA MET A 325 -8.89 20.51 14.92
C MET A 325 -9.80 20.03 16.05
N SER A 326 -10.33 18.80 15.97
CA SER A 326 -11.14 18.21 17.06
C SER A 326 -10.31 18.03 18.33
N LEU A 327 -9.11 17.46 18.22
CA LEU A 327 -8.22 17.22 19.36
C LEU A 327 -7.71 18.52 19.99
N LYS A 328 -7.44 19.55 19.17
CA LYS A 328 -7.06 20.87 19.67
C LYS A 328 -8.21 21.57 20.41
N LYS A 329 -9.46 21.31 19.99
CA LYS A 329 -10.67 21.84 20.64
C LYS A 329 -10.98 21.12 21.97
N GLU A 330 -10.71 19.82 22.06
CA GLU A 330 -10.78 19.08 23.33
C GLU A 330 -9.71 19.51 24.33
N ILE A 331 -8.48 19.74 23.88
CA ILE A 331 -7.39 20.20 24.77
C ILE A 331 -7.64 21.65 25.25
N LEU A 332 -8.17 22.54 24.40
CA LEU A 332 -8.51 23.91 24.82
C LEU A 332 -9.76 23.99 25.71
N ASN A 333 -10.64 22.99 25.68
CA ASN A 333 -11.83 22.96 26.53
C ASN A 333 -11.58 22.28 27.90
N GLN A 334 -10.35 21.78 28.13
CA GLN A 334 -9.92 21.15 29.39
C GLN A 334 -8.86 21.98 30.14
N ALA A 335 -8.51 23.17 29.65
CA ALA A 335 -7.62 24.15 30.27
C ALA A 335 -8.41 25.41 30.65
#